data_AF-Q6N9Z9-F1
#
_entry.id   AF-Q6N9Z9-F1
#
_cell.length_a   1.000
_cell.length_b   1.000
_cell.length_c   1.000
_cell.angle_alpha   90.00
_cell.angle_beta   90.00
_cell.angle_gamma   90.00
#
_symmetry.space_group_name_H-M   'P 1'
#
loop_
_entity.id
_entity.type
_entity.pdbx_description
1 polymer ?
#
loop_
_entity_poly.entity_id
_entity_poly.type
_entity_poly.pdbx_seq_one_letter_code
_entity_poly.pdbx_strand_id
1 'polypeptide(L)'
;MTFTDTNVTKGPAALSAHSDPVATAGLRPGVIVHDPAETVDELLAAFAIGLRDRGFKVEGYVQKQLPPDDDASVGRIEFLDLSSGFLRTGDQRAGIAYLQTALTGQADLLVIGRFAACLDATDSLRTTKIQPRPGHSLPMLTAIAGHSIHQWHSYARHEGAMLAPDLTSLWQWWGPEQLYRDLALGVADDEVRQIACGQRWIMVEGPHGAGLAYLPRHPRALQPRLASLGKQSLRQLAALAMSWDPLETALGIAAINAHYNRYDLAAAAGNGVKTFRHVAGRVGVIGAFPGVDGILPNCAVMEADPRPGEYPLAAMDSILPACDATIVNASSLINRTLPRVLRLSQHRPVALIGPATPMTPRLFDYGLSVLGGLVVSDPKGLATAIRAGALPREFSRFGRFAHLMRGASPDAARRSDTTSTTASLRRSHA
;
A
#
# COMPACT_ATOMS: atom_id res chain seq x y z
N MET A 1 32.02 17.11 -61.56
CA MET A 1 32.30 17.24 -60.11
C MET A 1 31.52 16.15 -59.40
N THR A 2 32.20 15.03 -59.22
CA THR A 2 31.77 13.84 -58.48
C THR A 2 31.94 14.11 -56.99
N PHE A 3 30.86 13.99 -56.21
CA PHE A 3 30.94 13.91 -54.76
C PHE A 3 30.73 12.45 -54.35
N THR A 4 31.76 11.92 -53.70
CA THR A 4 31.91 10.55 -53.21
C THR A 4 31.02 10.29 -52.00
N ASP A 5 30.29 9.18 -52.06
CA ASP A 5 29.65 8.51 -50.92
C ASP A 5 30.70 7.97 -49.94
N THR A 6 30.66 8.41 -48.69
CA THR A 6 31.31 7.73 -47.56
C THR A 6 30.24 7.07 -46.69
N ASN A 7 30.07 5.78 -46.95
CA ASN A 7 29.28 4.86 -46.15
C ASN A 7 29.96 4.67 -44.79
N VAL A 8 29.41 5.25 -43.72
CA VAL A 8 29.78 4.93 -42.33
C VAL A 8 28.68 4.04 -41.75
N THR A 9 28.98 2.75 -41.68
CA THR A 9 28.22 1.74 -40.95
C THR A 9 28.21 2.06 -39.45
N LYS A 10 27.15 2.70 -38.97
CA LYS A 10 26.87 2.79 -37.52
C LYS A 10 26.42 1.42 -37.02
N GLY A 11 27.31 0.71 -36.33
CA GLY A 11 26.94 -0.44 -35.51
C GLY A 11 25.93 -0.08 -34.41
N PRO A 12 25.22 -1.05 -33.82
CA PRO A 12 24.20 -0.77 -32.82
C PRO A 12 24.85 -0.10 -31.61
N ALA A 13 24.49 1.17 -31.38
CA ALA A 13 24.86 1.87 -30.16
C ALA A 13 24.30 1.07 -28.97
N ALA A 14 25.19 0.46 -28.20
CA ALA A 14 24.85 -0.09 -26.90
C ALA A 14 24.21 1.06 -26.08
N LEU A 15 22.92 0.93 -25.79
CA LEU A 15 22.22 1.80 -24.86
C LEU A 15 22.94 1.71 -23.53
N SER A 16 23.71 2.75 -23.23
CA SER A 16 24.43 2.94 -21.98
C SER A 16 23.43 2.87 -20.82
N ALA A 17 23.54 1.83 -20.01
CA ALA A 17 22.87 1.72 -18.72
C ALA A 17 23.55 2.65 -17.71
N HIS A 18 23.31 3.96 -17.85
CA HIS A 18 23.66 4.97 -16.87
C HIS A 18 22.52 5.98 -16.78
N SER A 19 21.48 5.60 -16.05
CA SER A 19 20.57 6.57 -15.45
C SER A 19 20.67 6.35 -13.95
N ASP A 20 21.27 7.30 -13.25
CA ASP A 20 21.14 7.37 -11.79
C ASP A 20 19.65 7.22 -11.42
N PRO A 21 19.31 6.48 -10.36
CA PRO A 21 17.92 6.29 -9.97
C PRO A 21 17.27 7.66 -9.77
N VAL A 22 16.18 7.91 -10.51
CA VAL A 22 15.40 9.15 -10.39
C VAL A 22 14.89 9.25 -8.96
N ALA A 23 15.32 10.27 -8.24
CA ALA A 23 14.86 10.53 -6.87
C ALA A 23 13.35 10.78 -6.88
N THR A 24 12.60 9.96 -6.16
CA THR A 24 11.17 10.18 -5.91
C THR A 24 10.99 11.21 -4.81
N ALA A 25 9.93 12.02 -4.87
CA ALA A 25 9.59 12.91 -3.77
C ALA A 25 9.42 12.10 -2.48
N GLY A 26 10.23 12.39 -1.47
CA GLY A 26 10.19 11.72 -0.18
C GLY A 26 8.97 12.14 0.65
N LEU A 27 8.63 11.35 1.67
CA LEU A 27 7.61 11.71 2.63
C LEU A 27 8.00 13.01 3.33
N ARG A 28 7.10 13.99 3.30
CA ARG A 28 7.30 15.28 3.96
C ARG A 28 7.21 15.11 5.47
N PRO A 29 8.00 15.84 6.28
CA PRO A 29 7.86 15.83 7.73
C PRO A 29 6.42 16.13 8.14
N GLY A 30 5.88 15.32 9.06
CA GLY A 30 4.55 15.47 9.62
C GLY A 30 4.61 16.00 11.05
N VAL A 31 3.63 16.81 11.42
CA VAL A 31 3.42 17.24 12.79
C VAL A 31 1.97 17.07 13.19
N ILE A 32 1.73 16.43 14.34
CA ILE A 32 0.42 16.45 14.99
C ILE A 32 0.26 17.78 15.70
N VAL A 33 -0.81 18.50 15.38
CA VAL A 33 -1.20 19.72 16.11
C VAL A 33 -2.27 19.32 17.12
N HIS A 34 -2.00 19.55 18.41
CA HIS A 34 -2.90 19.15 19.49
C HIS A 34 -3.15 20.28 20.50
N ASP A 35 -4.21 20.11 21.30
CA ASP A 35 -4.45 20.94 22.48
C ASP A 35 -3.36 20.64 23.53
N PRO A 36 -2.69 21.65 24.12
CA PRO A 36 -1.72 21.45 25.20
C PRO A 36 -2.23 20.62 26.39
N ALA A 37 -3.54 20.58 26.63
CA ALA A 37 -4.14 19.78 27.68
C ALA A 37 -4.25 18.28 27.35
N GLU A 38 -4.12 17.91 26.07
CA GLU A 38 -4.18 16.55 25.58
C GLU A 38 -2.78 15.98 25.31
N THR A 39 -2.61 14.69 25.57
CA THR A 39 -1.37 13.95 25.26
C THR A 39 -1.54 13.15 23.99
N VAL A 40 -0.59 13.27 23.05
CA VAL A 40 -0.60 12.52 21.78
C VAL A 40 0.47 11.42 21.70
N ASP A 41 1.25 11.23 22.76
CA ASP A 41 2.31 10.21 22.80
C ASP A 41 1.77 8.79 22.60
N GLU A 42 0.60 8.46 23.15
CA GLU A 42 -0.05 7.16 22.95
C GLU A 42 -0.46 6.94 21.49
N LEU A 43 -0.97 7.99 20.83
CA LEU A 43 -1.32 7.95 19.41
C LEU A 43 -0.07 7.75 18.53
N LEU A 44 1.00 8.50 18.82
CA LEU A 44 2.29 8.37 18.15
C LEU A 44 2.88 6.97 18.34
N ALA A 45 2.83 6.43 19.56
CA ALA A 45 3.25 5.06 19.86
C ALA A 45 2.42 4.02 19.10
N ALA A 46 1.09 4.13 19.14
CA ALA A 46 0.20 3.19 18.46
C ALA A 46 0.46 3.15 16.95
N PHE A 47 0.64 4.31 16.33
CA PHE A 47 0.98 4.41 14.91
C PHE A 47 2.36 3.82 14.59
N ALA A 48 3.39 4.19 15.37
CA ALA A 48 4.76 3.70 15.21
C ALA A 48 4.84 2.17 15.38
N ILE A 49 4.20 1.62 16.41
CA ILE A 49 4.14 0.17 16.65
C ILE A 49 3.39 -0.52 15.51
N GLY A 50 2.26 0.03 15.06
CA GLY A 50 1.51 -0.52 13.93
C GLY A 50 2.33 -0.61 12.64
N LEU A 51 3.16 0.40 12.35
CA LEU A 51 4.11 0.35 11.22
C LEU A 51 5.21 -0.70 11.43
N ARG A 52 5.75 -0.82 12.64
CA ARG A 52 6.78 -1.82 12.97
C ARG A 52 6.25 -3.25 12.84
N ASP A 53 5.04 -3.52 13.30
CA ASP A 53 4.38 -4.83 13.18
C ASP A 53 4.11 -5.19 11.71
N ARG A 54 4.00 -4.16 10.84
CA ARG A 54 3.94 -4.32 9.38
C ARG A 54 5.30 -4.55 8.73
N GLY A 55 6.40 -4.43 9.47
CA GLY A 55 7.78 -4.66 9.01
C GLY A 55 8.55 -3.39 8.64
N PHE A 56 7.98 -2.20 8.85
CA PHE A 56 8.69 -0.94 8.66
C PHE A 56 9.69 -0.71 9.79
N LYS A 57 10.83 -0.08 9.47
CA LYS A 57 11.84 0.32 10.44
C LYS A 57 11.46 1.68 11.03
N VAL A 58 10.96 1.67 12.26
CA VAL A 58 10.60 2.90 12.98
C VAL A 58 11.62 3.14 14.08
N GLU A 59 12.15 4.36 14.14
CA GLU A 59 13.11 4.80 15.15
C GLU A 59 12.56 5.99 15.94
N GLY A 60 13.11 6.21 17.13
CA GLY A 60 12.78 7.35 17.96
C GLY A 60 12.05 6.98 19.24
N TYR A 61 11.36 7.95 19.85
CA TYR A 61 10.77 7.78 21.17
C TYR A 61 9.57 8.71 21.41
N VAL A 62 8.73 8.31 22.37
CA VAL A 62 7.64 9.12 22.93
C VAL A 62 7.69 9.12 24.45
N GLN A 63 7.06 10.09 25.09
CA GLN A 63 6.97 10.15 26.55
C GLN A 63 5.80 9.29 27.04
N LYS A 64 6.01 8.57 28.14
CA LYS A 64 4.94 7.86 28.85
C LYS A 64 4.89 8.39 30.28
N GLN A 65 3.77 9.01 30.63
CA GLN A 65 3.49 9.37 32.01
C GLN A 65 2.98 8.12 32.74
N LEU A 66 3.75 7.65 33.71
CA LEU A 66 3.31 6.59 34.61
C LEU A 66 2.53 7.20 35.77
N PRO A 67 1.45 6.54 36.21
CA PRO A 67 0.75 6.95 37.42
C PRO A 67 1.74 6.98 38.60
N PRO A 68 1.51 7.87 39.58
CA PRO A 68 2.34 7.90 40.78
C PRO A 68 2.33 6.54 41.48
N ASP A 69 3.50 6.10 41.96
CA ASP A 69 3.60 5.00 42.93
C ASP A 69 2.92 5.41 44.25
N ASP A 70 2.53 4.44 45.09
CA ASP A 70 1.83 4.66 46.37
C ASP A 70 2.51 5.68 47.32
N ASP A 71 3.82 5.96 47.13
CA ASP A 71 4.63 6.90 47.92
C ASP A 71 4.95 8.24 47.21
N ALA A 72 4.49 8.46 45.97
CA ALA A 72 4.85 9.64 45.16
C ALA A 72 3.64 10.54 44.84
N SER A 73 3.77 11.86 45.03
CA SER A 73 2.71 12.84 44.70
C SER A 73 2.70 13.29 43.24
N VAL A 74 3.71 12.90 42.44
CA VAL A 74 3.85 13.27 41.03
C VAL A 74 4.26 12.02 40.24
N GLY A 75 3.58 11.77 39.12
CA GLY A 75 3.89 10.67 38.22
C GLY A 75 5.30 10.75 37.65
N ARG A 76 5.91 9.59 37.34
CA ARG A 76 7.24 9.53 36.72
C ARG A 76 7.10 9.62 35.20
N ILE A 77 8.02 10.35 34.56
CA ILE A 77 8.12 10.40 33.10
C ILE A 77 9.15 9.36 32.67
N GLU A 78 8.71 8.41 31.84
CA GLU A 78 9.58 7.48 31.14
C GLU A 78 9.53 7.71 29.63
N PHE A 79 10.50 7.16 28.92
CA PHE A 79 10.56 7.25 27.46
C PHE A 79 10.39 5.87 26.85
N LEU A 80 9.41 5.73 25.96
CA LEU A 80 9.21 4.52 25.17
C LEU A 80 10.08 4.59 23.92
N ASP A 81 11.06 3.69 23.83
CA ASP A 81 11.88 3.47 22.64
C ASP A 81 11.04 2.74 21.58
N LEU A 82 10.82 3.37 20.42
CA LEU A 82 9.90 2.86 19.41
C LEU A 82 10.50 1.75 18.53
N SER A 83 11.83 1.67 18.41
CA SER A 83 12.47 0.59 17.65
C SER A 83 12.46 -0.72 18.44
N SER A 84 12.69 -0.66 19.76
CA SER A 84 12.72 -1.83 20.63
C SER A 84 11.41 -2.12 21.37
N GLY A 85 10.57 -1.11 21.59
CA GLY A 85 9.33 -1.22 22.39
C GLY A 85 9.54 -1.23 23.91
N PHE A 86 10.77 -1.01 24.39
CA PHE A 86 11.07 -1.00 25.83
C PHE A 86 11.03 0.42 26.43
N LEU A 87 10.63 0.49 27.70
CA LEU A 87 10.71 1.73 28.48
C LEU A 87 12.14 1.98 28.93
N ARG A 88 12.56 3.24 28.88
CA ARG A 88 13.89 3.69 29.33
C ARG A 88 13.74 4.86 30.30
N THR A 89 14.50 4.80 31.39
CA THR A 89 14.68 5.89 32.36
C THR A 89 15.91 6.72 31.96
N GLY A 90 15.77 8.02 31.64
CA GLY A 90 16.93 8.87 31.37
C GLY A 90 16.73 10.09 30.47
N ASP A 91 17.78 10.92 30.43
CA ASP A 91 17.85 12.31 29.95
C ASP A 91 17.87 12.47 28.40
N GLN A 92 17.46 13.67 27.95
CA GLN A 92 17.26 14.19 26.59
C GLN A 92 18.33 13.82 25.53
N ARG A 93 19.53 13.37 25.97
CA ARG A 93 20.65 12.88 25.15
C ARG A 93 20.31 11.67 24.28
N ALA A 94 19.29 10.88 24.62
CA ALA A 94 18.82 9.79 23.76
C ALA A 94 18.30 10.30 22.40
N GLY A 95 17.73 11.51 22.34
CA GLY A 95 17.15 12.06 21.11
C GLY A 95 18.17 12.35 20.00
N ILE A 96 19.39 12.75 20.36
CA ILE A 96 20.48 12.98 19.40
C ILE A 96 20.90 11.66 18.73
N ALA A 97 20.98 10.56 19.51
CA ALA A 97 21.36 9.25 18.99
C ALA A 97 20.31 8.70 18.00
N TYR A 98 19.01 8.82 18.30
CA TYR A 98 17.95 8.40 17.37
C TYR A 98 17.96 9.23 16.07
N LEU A 99 18.17 10.54 16.18
CA LEU A 99 18.31 11.40 15.00
C LEU A 99 19.55 11.07 14.17
N GLN A 100 20.68 10.70 14.79
CA GLN A 100 21.86 10.20 14.09
C GLN A 100 21.54 8.92 13.31
N THR A 101 20.94 7.91 13.95
CA THR A 101 20.54 6.66 13.30
C THR A 101 19.60 6.92 12.12
N ALA A 102 18.60 7.78 12.31
CA ALA A 102 17.65 8.13 11.27
C ALA A 102 18.30 8.87 10.08
N LEU A 103 19.22 9.81 10.35
CA LEU A 103 19.95 10.54 9.31
C LEU A 103 20.93 9.68 8.51
N THR A 104 21.41 8.56 9.05
CA THR A 104 22.22 7.60 8.28
C THR A 104 21.41 6.78 7.27
N GLY A 105 20.08 6.97 7.22
CA GLY A 105 19.18 6.38 6.21
C GLY A 105 18.79 4.93 6.50
N GLN A 106 18.78 4.53 7.77
CA GLN A 106 18.41 3.18 8.19
C GLN A 106 16.95 3.05 8.65
N ALA A 107 16.23 4.17 8.84
CA ALA A 107 14.84 4.20 9.29
C ALA A 107 13.88 4.57 8.14
N ASP A 108 12.71 3.93 8.13
CA ASP A 108 11.58 4.30 7.26
C ASP A 108 10.76 5.45 7.84
N LEU A 109 10.78 5.61 9.17
CA LEU A 109 10.14 6.71 9.90
C LEU A 109 10.92 7.01 11.18
N LEU A 110 11.16 8.29 11.44
CA LEU A 110 11.61 8.80 12.73
C LEU A 110 10.43 9.43 13.47
N VAL A 111 10.21 9.06 14.73
CA VAL A 111 9.16 9.65 15.58
C VAL A 111 9.80 10.28 16.82
N ILE A 112 9.55 11.57 17.02
CA ILE A 112 9.98 12.28 18.23
C ILE A 112 8.75 12.93 18.85
N GLY A 113 8.31 12.43 20.00
CA GLY A 113 7.09 12.92 20.66
C GLY A 113 7.08 14.41 20.98
N ARG A 114 8.25 15.05 21.10
CA ARG A 114 8.38 16.48 21.44
C ARG A 114 9.17 17.27 20.42
N PHE A 115 8.55 18.30 19.85
CA PHE A 115 9.19 19.16 18.87
C PHE A 115 10.42 19.93 19.40
N ALA A 116 10.42 20.38 20.66
CA ALA A 116 11.60 21.04 21.25
C ALA A 116 12.84 20.13 21.20
N ALA A 117 12.68 18.86 21.54
CA ALA A 117 13.77 17.88 21.46
C ALA A 117 14.21 17.61 20.00
N CYS A 118 13.28 17.72 19.05
CA CYS A 118 13.61 17.66 17.62
C CYS A 118 14.47 18.85 17.18
N LEU A 119 14.17 20.07 17.64
CA LEU A 119 14.96 21.26 17.37
C LEU A 119 16.37 21.14 17.94
N ASP A 120 16.49 20.84 19.24
CA ASP A 120 17.77 20.72 19.95
C ASP A 120 18.70 19.71 19.25
N ALA A 121 18.15 18.57 18.87
CA ALA A 121 18.93 17.52 18.25
C ALA A 121 19.26 17.82 16.77
N THR A 122 18.39 18.54 16.04
CA THR A 122 18.71 19.03 14.69
C THR A 122 19.83 20.06 14.71
N ASP A 123 19.79 21.01 15.65
CA ASP A 123 20.83 22.03 15.80
C ASP A 123 22.17 21.40 16.21
N SER A 124 22.13 20.43 17.13
CA SER A 124 23.30 19.62 17.47
C SER A 124 23.89 18.92 16.25
N LEU A 125 23.07 18.38 15.35
CA LEU A 125 23.54 17.70 14.15
C LEU A 125 24.15 18.62 13.09
N ARG A 126 23.60 19.82 12.90
CA ARG A 126 24.18 20.85 12.02
C ARG A 126 25.63 21.18 12.40
N THR A 127 25.98 21.11 13.68
CA THR A 127 27.35 21.35 14.15
C THR A 127 28.33 20.18 13.87
N THR A 128 27.83 18.97 13.60
CA THR A 128 28.66 17.75 13.47
C THR A 128 29.10 17.40 12.04
N LYS A 129 28.89 18.27 11.04
CA LYS A 129 29.24 18.04 9.60
C LYS A 129 28.62 16.78 8.95
N ILE A 130 27.70 16.09 9.60
CA ILE A 130 26.91 15.00 8.99
C ILE A 130 25.90 15.65 8.04
N GLN A 131 26.10 15.47 6.74
CA GLN A 131 25.14 15.96 5.75
C GLN A 131 24.08 14.89 5.46
N PRO A 132 22.78 15.27 5.43
CA PRO A 132 21.75 14.36 4.95
C PRO A 132 22.06 13.95 3.50
N ARG A 133 21.68 12.73 3.13
CA ARG A 133 21.84 12.28 1.74
C ARG A 133 21.09 13.23 0.80
N PRO A 134 21.73 13.71 -0.29
CA PRO A 134 21.05 14.57 -1.26
C PRO A 134 19.81 13.85 -1.81
N GLY A 135 18.67 14.54 -1.80
CA GLY A 135 17.38 14.02 -2.28
C GLY A 135 16.58 13.16 -1.30
N HIS A 136 17.05 12.92 -0.07
CA HIS A 136 16.25 12.27 0.98
C HIS A 136 15.69 13.30 1.96
N SER A 137 14.37 13.52 1.94
CA SER A 137 13.70 14.09 3.12
C SER A 137 13.73 13.04 4.23
N LEU A 138 14.05 13.45 5.46
CA LEU A 138 13.92 12.56 6.60
C LEU A 138 12.41 12.38 6.88
N PRO A 139 11.83 11.18 6.70
CA PRO A 139 10.44 10.92 7.04
C PRO A 139 10.32 11.03 8.56
N MET A 140 9.82 12.16 9.06
CA MET A 140 9.79 12.47 10.47
C MET A 140 8.36 12.80 10.91
N LEU A 141 7.95 12.30 12.06
CA LEU A 141 6.70 12.62 12.72
C LEU A 141 6.97 13.17 14.12
N THR A 142 6.35 14.30 14.45
CA THR A 142 6.44 14.91 15.79
C THR A 142 5.10 15.48 16.22
N ALA A 143 5.04 16.08 17.40
CA ALA A 143 3.85 16.76 17.91
C ALA A 143 4.18 18.16 18.42
N ILE A 144 3.26 19.09 18.19
CA ILE A 144 3.29 20.46 18.71
C ILE A 144 1.94 20.85 19.30
N ALA A 145 2.02 21.68 20.34
CA ALA A 145 0.89 22.52 20.73
C ALA A 145 0.63 23.60 19.67
N GLY A 146 -0.63 24.04 19.56
CA GLY A 146 -1.04 25.05 18.56
C GLY A 146 -0.22 26.36 18.57
N HIS A 147 0.29 26.80 19.73
CA HIS A 147 1.11 28.00 19.83
C HIS A 147 2.49 27.88 19.14
N SER A 148 2.94 26.66 18.81
CA SER A 148 4.24 26.39 18.18
C SER A 148 4.17 26.23 16.66
N ILE A 149 3.01 26.47 16.04
CA ILE A 149 2.82 26.37 14.58
C ILE A 149 3.81 27.23 13.79
N HIS A 150 4.07 28.47 14.24
CA HIS A 150 5.05 29.35 13.58
C HIS A 150 6.46 28.78 13.59
N GLN A 151 6.89 28.21 14.73
CA GLN A 151 8.22 27.58 14.86
C GLN A 151 8.33 26.35 13.95
N TRP A 152 7.27 25.54 13.86
CA TRP A 152 7.20 24.42 12.93
C TRP A 152 7.33 24.86 11.47
N HIS A 153 6.58 25.88 11.04
CA HIS A 153 6.66 26.37 9.66
C HIS A 153 8.06 26.86 9.29
N SER A 154 8.73 27.57 10.20
CA SER A 154 10.13 27.98 10.01
C SER A 154 11.07 26.78 9.89
N TYR A 155 10.89 25.75 10.73
CA TYR A 155 11.70 24.53 10.71
C TYR A 155 11.51 23.73 9.42
N ALA A 156 10.25 23.43 9.07
CA ALA A 156 9.89 22.62 7.91
C ALA A 156 9.89 23.41 6.59
N ARG A 157 10.33 24.68 6.59
CA ARG A 157 10.36 25.59 5.43
C ARG A 157 9.04 25.66 4.67
N HIS A 158 7.91 25.62 5.37
CA HIS A 158 6.54 25.58 4.82
C HIS A 158 6.17 24.31 4.05
N GLU A 159 7.00 23.26 4.06
CA GLU A 159 6.72 21.99 3.38
C GLU A 159 6.21 20.89 4.32
N GLY A 160 6.18 21.13 5.63
CA GLY A 160 5.70 20.17 6.63
C GLY A 160 4.18 19.99 6.61
N ALA A 161 3.72 18.76 6.76
CA ALA A 161 2.30 18.42 6.85
C ALA A 161 1.79 18.61 8.29
N MET A 162 0.66 19.31 8.44
CA MET A 162 -0.04 19.44 9.73
C MET A 162 -1.17 18.41 9.78
N LEU A 163 -1.22 17.64 10.86
CA LEU A 163 -2.07 16.47 11.01
C LEU A 163 -2.98 16.66 12.21
N ALA A 164 -4.24 16.24 12.07
CA ALA A 164 -5.13 16.11 13.22
C ALA A 164 -4.67 14.92 14.10
N PRO A 165 -4.97 14.95 15.42
CA PRO A 165 -4.54 13.93 16.37
C PRO A 165 -5.40 12.66 16.27
N ASP A 166 -5.40 12.02 15.11
CA ASP A 166 -6.11 10.76 14.87
C ASP A 166 -5.35 9.83 13.91
N LEU A 167 -5.58 8.51 14.02
CA LEU A 167 -4.91 7.51 13.20
C LEU A 167 -5.23 7.64 11.71
N THR A 168 -6.41 8.14 11.34
CA THR A 168 -6.79 8.30 9.92
C THR A 168 -5.92 9.36 9.27
N SER A 169 -5.73 10.49 9.92
CA SER A 169 -4.84 11.57 9.48
C SER A 169 -3.39 11.11 9.36
N LEU A 170 -2.90 10.29 10.30
CA LEU A 170 -1.55 9.72 10.24
C LEU A 170 -1.36 8.78 9.05
N TRP A 171 -2.32 7.89 8.79
CA TRP A 171 -2.26 6.99 7.63
C TRP A 171 -2.40 7.72 6.29
N GLN A 172 -3.21 8.78 6.23
CA GLN A 172 -3.31 9.65 5.06
C GLN A 172 -2.00 10.37 4.77
N TRP A 173 -1.31 10.83 5.82
CA TRP A 173 0.01 11.44 5.71
C TRP A 173 1.08 10.44 5.27
N TRP A 174 1.14 9.27 5.92
CA TRP A 174 2.07 8.19 5.55
C TRP A 174 1.95 7.82 4.07
N GLY A 175 0.72 7.88 3.57
CA GLY A 175 0.42 7.97 2.16
C GLY A 175 0.38 6.62 1.45
N PRO A 176 -0.48 6.48 0.43
CA PRO A 176 -0.59 5.24 -0.34
C PRO A 176 0.66 4.87 -1.14
N GLU A 177 1.64 5.76 -1.27
CA GLU A 177 2.94 5.50 -1.88
C GLU A 177 3.67 4.31 -1.23
N GLN A 178 3.43 4.10 0.07
CA GLN A 178 4.06 3.05 0.85
C GLN A 178 3.38 1.68 0.69
N LEU A 179 2.21 1.61 0.03
CA LEU A 179 1.41 0.39 -0.04
C LEU A 179 2.16 -0.79 -0.66
N TYR A 180 2.98 -0.54 -1.69
CA TYR A 180 3.71 -1.60 -2.38
C TYR A 180 4.74 -2.25 -1.47
N ARG A 181 5.46 -1.40 -0.72
CA ARG A 181 6.46 -1.84 0.24
C ARG A 181 5.80 -2.55 1.41
N ASP A 182 4.70 -2.02 1.95
CA ASP A 182 3.93 -2.66 3.03
C ASP A 182 3.45 -4.06 2.63
N LEU A 183 2.85 -4.18 1.44
CA LEU A 183 2.42 -5.47 0.91
C LEU A 183 3.59 -6.46 0.82
N ALA A 184 4.73 -6.05 0.27
CA ALA A 184 5.91 -6.90 0.13
C ALA A 184 6.53 -7.29 1.49
N LEU A 185 6.58 -6.38 2.46
CA LEU A 185 7.10 -6.64 3.81
C LEU A 185 6.29 -7.71 4.55
N GLY A 186 4.97 -7.75 4.33
CA GLY A 186 4.12 -8.78 4.93
C GLY A 186 4.22 -10.15 4.28
N VAL A 187 4.95 -10.31 3.16
CA VAL A 187 5.12 -11.61 2.49
C VAL A 187 6.15 -12.48 3.23
N ALA A 188 5.76 -13.71 3.55
CA ALA A 188 6.65 -14.72 4.12
C ALA A 188 7.76 -15.13 3.14
N ASP A 189 8.90 -15.56 3.66
CA ASP A 189 10.05 -16.02 2.86
C ASP A 189 9.86 -17.46 2.34
N ASP A 190 8.66 -17.73 1.81
CA ASP A 190 8.23 -19.05 1.34
C ASP A 190 8.77 -19.36 -0.06
N GLU A 191 8.82 -20.64 -0.42
CA GLU A 191 9.20 -21.10 -1.76
C GLU A 191 8.19 -20.70 -2.84
N VAL A 192 8.68 -20.58 -4.08
CA VAL A 192 7.87 -20.50 -5.29
C VAL A 192 7.71 -21.90 -5.87
N ARG A 193 6.48 -22.43 -5.90
CA ARG A 193 6.19 -23.78 -6.42
C ARG A 193 6.06 -23.80 -7.94
N GLN A 194 5.43 -22.78 -8.52
CA GLN A 194 5.39 -22.60 -9.96
C GLN A 194 5.18 -21.14 -10.36
N ILE A 195 5.67 -20.81 -11.55
CA ILE A 195 5.30 -19.59 -12.27
C ILE A 195 4.67 -20.01 -13.60
N ALA A 196 3.45 -19.55 -13.87
CA ALA A 196 2.79 -19.73 -15.16
C ALA A 196 2.63 -18.37 -15.84
N CYS A 197 3.25 -18.21 -17.01
CA CYS A 197 3.25 -16.96 -17.75
C CYS A 197 2.55 -17.16 -19.10
N GLY A 198 1.45 -16.45 -19.30
CA GLY A 198 0.72 -16.35 -20.55
C GLY A 198 0.97 -15.01 -21.25
N GLN A 199 0.21 -14.73 -22.31
CA GLN A 199 0.39 -13.47 -23.07
C GLN A 199 -0.07 -12.22 -22.30
N ARG A 200 -1.10 -12.37 -21.45
CA ARG A 200 -1.78 -11.25 -20.73
C ARG A 200 -1.85 -11.42 -19.22
N TRP A 201 -1.47 -12.59 -18.71
CA TRP A 201 -1.57 -12.92 -17.29
C TRP A 201 -0.36 -13.72 -16.85
N ILE A 202 0.08 -13.46 -15.63
CA ILE A 202 1.08 -14.26 -14.93
C ILE A 202 0.48 -14.75 -13.62
N MET A 203 0.84 -15.97 -13.25
CA MET A 203 0.48 -16.59 -11.99
C MET A 203 1.73 -17.07 -11.27
N VAL A 204 1.77 -16.85 -9.97
CA VAL A 204 2.76 -17.41 -9.04
C VAL A 204 1.99 -18.29 -8.06
N GLU A 205 2.45 -19.52 -7.86
CA GLU A 205 1.95 -20.40 -6.81
C GLU A 205 2.99 -20.50 -5.68
N GLY A 206 2.51 -20.29 -4.46
CA GLY A 206 3.24 -20.54 -3.22
C GLY A 206 2.70 -21.76 -2.47
N PRO A 207 3.16 -22.00 -1.23
CA PRO A 207 2.72 -23.15 -0.47
C PRO A 207 1.26 -23.12 -0.04
N HIS A 208 0.71 -21.92 0.17
CA HIS A 208 -0.59 -21.69 0.78
C HIS A 208 -1.63 -21.05 -0.14
N GLY A 209 -1.23 -20.65 -1.35
CA GLY A 209 -2.09 -19.91 -2.26
C GLY A 209 -1.46 -19.73 -3.64
N ALA A 210 -2.25 -19.17 -4.55
CA ALA A 210 -1.78 -18.76 -5.86
C ALA A 210 -2.29 -17.36 -6.18
N GLY A 211 -1.41 -16.54 -6.74
CA GLY A 211 -1.67 -15.15 -7.06
C GLY A 211 -1.53 -14.87 -8.54
N LEU A 212 -2.34 -13.94 -9.03
CA LEU A 212 -2.33 -13.52 -10.43
C LEU A 212 -2.03 -12.04 -10.56
N ALA A 213 -1.51 -11.67 -11.73
CA ALA A 213 -1.44 -10.28 -12.18
C ALA A 213 -1.63 -10.17 -13.70
N TYR A 214 -2.15 -9.04 -14.12
CA TYR A 214 -2.24 -8.68 -15.54
C TYR A 214 -0.88 -8.24 -16.08
N LEU A 215 -0.56 -8.66 -17.30
CA LEU A 215 0.62 -8.23 -18.05
C LEU A 215 0.21 -7.16 -19.07
N PRO A 216 0.66 -5.90 -18.93
CA PRO A 216 0.25 -4.81 -19.82
C PRO A 216 0.90 -4.88 -21.21
N ARG A 217 1.90 -5.74 -21.38
CA ARG A 217 2.60 -5.97 -22.63
C ARG A 217 3.08 -7.42 -22.69
N HIS A 218 3.39 -7.89 -23.90
CA HIS A 218 3.88 -9.25 -24.08
C HIS A 218 5.15 -9.51 -23.25
N PRO A 219 5.25 -10.62 -22.50
CA PRO A 219 6.34 -10.85 -21.54
C PRO A 219 7.67 -11.29 -22.16
N ARG A 220 8.01 -10.83 -23.38
CA ARG A 220 9.21 -11.29 -24.12
C ARG A 220 10.51 -11.09 -23.32
N ALA A 221 10.63 -9.97 -22.61
CA ALA A 221 11.81 -9.65 -21.78
C ALA A 221 11.82 -10.39 -20.43
N LEU A 222 10.66 -10.77 -19.91
CA LEU A 222 10.54 -11.46 -18.62
C LEU A 222 10.73 -12.98 -18.76
N GLN A 223 10.23 -13.56 -19.84
CA GLN A 223 10.14 -15.01 -20.04
C GLN A 223 11.48 -15.76 -19.89
N PRO A 224 12.62 -15.27 -20.42
CA PRO A 224 13.92 -15.93 -20.24
C PRO A 224 14.41 -15.93 -18.78
N ARG A 225 13.94 -14.98 -17.95
CA ARG A 225 14.38 -14.80 -16.56
C ARG A 225 13.56 -15.65 -15.58
N LEU A 226 12.39 -16.14 -15.97
CA LEU A 226 11.44 -16.82 -15.08
C LEU A 226 12.03 -18.04 -14.38
N ALA A 227 12.89 -18.82 -15.05
CA ALA A 227 13.51 -19.99 -14.45
C ALA A 227 14.49 -19.63 -13.31
N SER A 228 15.18 -18.50 -13.41
CA SER A 228 16.05 -17.99 -12.34
C SER A 228 15.23 -17.35 -11.22
N LEU A 229 14.23 -16.53 -11.59
CA LEU A 229 13.33 -15.87 -10.66
C LEU A 229 12.52 -16.89 -9.84
N GLY A 230 12.11 -18.01 -10.45
CA GLY A 230 11.41 -19.10 -9.74
C GLY A 230 12.25 -19.83 -8.68
N LYS A 231 13.57 -19.58 -8.60
CA LYS A 231 14.43 -20.09 -7.52
C LYS A 231 14.49 -19.15 -6.30
N GLN A 232 13.94 -17.94 -6.43
CA GLN A 232 13.85 -16.98 -5.34
C GLN A 232 12.62 -17.28 -4.47
N SER A 233 12.59 -16.72 -3.26
CA SER A 233 11.43 -16.81 -2.39
C SER A 233 10.29 -15.89 -2.85
N LEU A 234 9.07 -16.13 -2.35
CA LEU A 234 7.93 -15.22 -2.56
C LEU A 234 8.24 -13.81 -2.09
N ARG A 235 8.95 -13.64 -0.97
CA ARG A 235 9.37 -12.33 -0.47
C ARG A 235 10.29 -11.61 -1.44
N GLN A 236 11.28 -12.32 -1.97
CA GLN A 236 12.20 -11.76 -2.97
C GLN A 236 11.48 -11.37 -4.25
N LEU A 237 10.53 -12.19 -4.73
CA LEU A 237 9.69 -11.83 -5.87
C LEU A 237 8.74 -10.67 -5.57
N ALA A 238 8.14 -10.62 -4.38
CA ALA A 238 7.24 -9.55 -3.96
C ALA A 238 7.91 -8.18 -3.99
N ALA A 239 9.23 -8.11 -3.71
CA ALA A 239 10.00 -6.88 -3.83
C ALA A 239 10.02 -6.29 -5.26
N LEU A 240 9.79 -7.10 -6.30
CA LEU A 240 9.66 -6.61 -7.67
C LEU A 240 8.43 -5.70 -7.87
N ALA A 241 7.47 -5.72 -6.94
CA ALA A 241 6.32 -4.81 -6.95
C ALA A 241 6.72 -3.32 -6.81
N MET A 242 7.92 -3.02 -6.29
CA MET A 242 8.45 -1.66 -6.26
C MET A 242 9.13 -1.22 -7.58
N SER A 243 9.34 -2.13 -8.53
CA SER A 243 9.98 -1.83 -9.82
C SER A 243 9.18 -0.81 -10.63
N TRP A 244 9.86 -0.15 -11.58
CA TRP A 244 9.22 0.68 -12.61
C TRP A 244 9.02 -0.08 -13.92
N ASP A 245 9.56 -1.30 -14.07
CA ASP A 245 9.17 -2.18 -15.16
C ASP A 245 7.79 -2.81 -14.85
N PRO A 246 6.75 -2.57 -15.68
CA PRO A 246 5.43 -3.13 -15.45
C PRO A 246 5.40 -4.67 -15.46
N LEU A 247 6.32 -5.34 -16.15
CA LEU A 247 6.41 -6.81 -16.16
C LEU A 247 6.93 -7.34 -14.82
N GLU A 248 7.95 -6.69 -14.25
CA GLU A 248 8.47 -7.02 -12.92
C GLU A 248 7.43 -6.69 -11.84
N THR A 249 6.78 -5.54 -11.97
CA THR A 249 5.68 -5.14 -11.06
C THR A 249 4.56 -6.18 -11.07
N ALA A 250 4.13 -6.64 -12.25
CA ALA A 250 3.12 -7.69 -12.36
C ALA A 250 3.57 -9.00 -11.69
N LEU A 251 4.81 -9.44 -11.90
CA LEU A 251 5.33 -10.62 -11.21
C LEU A 251 5.34 -10.45 -9.68
N GLY A 252 5.76 -9.29 -9.19
CA GLY A 252 5.76 -8.99 -7.76
C GLY A 252 4.36 -8.96 -7.15
N ILE A 253 3.38 -8.36 -7.84
CA ILE A 253 1.97 -8.39 -7.42
C ILE A 253 1.42 -9.83 -7.43
N ALA A 254 1.78 -10.66 -8.41
CA ALA A 254 1.39 -12.07 -8.42
C ALA A 254 1.99 -12.84 -7.23
N ALA A 255 3.25 -12.57 -6.86
CA ALA A 255 3.88 -13.18 -5.68
C ALA A 255 3.24 -12.71 -4.37
N ILE A 256 2.94 -11.42 -4.24
CA ILE A 256 2.15 -10.84 -3.14
C ILE A 256 0.81 -11.57 -3.00
N ASN A 257 0.10 -11.75 -4.11
CA ASN A 257 -1.19 -12.44 -4.12
C ASN A 257 -1.07 -13.93 -3.79
N ALA A 258 0.04 -14.59 -4.14
CA ALA A 258 0.26 -15.99 -3.78
C ALA A 258 0.35 -16.19 -2.26
N HIS A 259 0.84 -15.18 -1.53
CA HIS A 259 0.89 -15.17 -0.08
C HIS A 259 -0.47 -14.78 0.56
N TYR A 260 -1.09 -13.69 0.10
CA TYR A 260 -2.32 -13.16 0.73
C TYR A 260 -3.61 -13.88 0.30
N ASN A 261 -3.71 -14.32 -0.96
CA ASN A 261 -4.92 -14.95 -1.50
C ASN A 261 -4.87 -16.46 -1.27
N ARG A 262 -4.80 -16.83 0.01
CA ARG A 262 -4.64 -18.22 0.45
C ARG A 262 -5.82 -19.09 0.06
N TYR A 263 -5.57 -20.38 -0.16
CA TYR A 263 -6.60 -21.37 -0.47
C TYR A 263 -7.68 -21.46 0.62
N ASP A 264 -7.28 -21.25 1.88
CA ASP A 264 -8.12 -21.28 3.09
C ASP A 264 -8.74 -19.93 3.45
N LEU A 265 -8.61 -18.89 2.61
CA LEU A 265 -9.08 -17.54 2.93
C LEU A 265 -10.60 -17.49 3.13
N ALA A 266 -11.04 -17.20 4.34
CA ALA A 266 -12.43 -16.91 4.65
C ALA A 266 -12.81 -15.51 4.12
N ALA A 267 -13.66 -15.47 3.09
CA ALA A 267 -14.08 -14.23 2.44
C ALA A 267 -15.46 -14.41 1.79
N ALA A 268 -16.25 -13.34 1.73
CA ALA A 268 -17.59 -13.37 1.16
C ALA A 268 -17.55 -13.62 -0.35
N ALA A 269 -18.54 -14.34 -0.87
CA ALA A 269 -18.60 -14.69 -2.29
C ALA A 269 -18.83 -13.47 -3.20
N GLY A 270 -18.25 -13.48 -4.39
CA GLY A 270 -18.35 -12.39 -5.37
C GLY A 270 -17.26 -11.34 -5.24
N ASN A 271 -17.29 -10.32 -6.10
CA ASN A 271 -16.22 -9.32 -6.23
C ASN A 271 -16.43 -8.03 -5.42
N GLY A 272 -17.52 -7.91 -4.66
CA GLY A 272 -17.82 -6.74 -3.83
C GLY A 272 -18.41 -5.52 -4.56
N VAL A 273 -18.53 -5.51 -5.90
CA VAL A 273 -19.11 -4.35 -6.65
C VAL A 273 -20.51 -4.01 -6.16
N LYS A 274 -21.33 -5.03 -5.83
CA LYS A 274 -22.73 -4.86 -5.43
C LYS A 274 -22.89 -4.05 -4.13
N THR A 275 -21.86 -3.99 -3.29
CA THR A 275 -21.84 -3.19 -2.06
C THR A 275 -22.06 -1.69 -2.33
N PHE A 276 -21.77 -1.24 -3.55
CA PHE A 276 -21.88 0.17 -3.95
C PHE A 276 -23.22 0.53 -4.62
N ARG A 277 -24.16 -0.42 -4.74
CA ARG A 277 -25.48 -0.19 -5.36
C ARG A 277 -26.34 0.84 -4.64
N HIS A 278 -26.11 1.00 -3.34
CA HIS A 278 -26.90 1.88 -2.47
C HIS A 278 -26.23 3.24 -2.23
N VAL A 279 -25.12 3.53 -2.92
CA VAL A 279 -24.51 4.86 -2.90
C VAL A 279 -25.48 5.84 -3.56
N ALA A 280 -25.88 6.88 -2.83
CA ALA A 280 -26.93 7.80 -3.28
C ALA A 280 -26.51 8.64 -4.49
N GLY A 281 -25.25 9.07 -4.55
CA GLY A 281 -24.73 9.84 -5.68
C GLY A 281 -23.82 9.03 -6.59
N ARG A 282 -22.76 9.64 -7.09
CA ARG A 282 -22.00 9.13 -8.24
C ARG A 282 -20.90 8.17 -7.82
N VAL A 283 -20.77 7.05 -8.54
CA VAL A 283 -19.65 6.12 -8.36
C VAL A 283 -18.62 6.32 -9.47
N GLY A 284 -17.39 6.69 -9.12
CA GLY A 284 -16.28 6.74 -10.06
C GLY A 284 -15.76 5.33 -10.32
N VAL A 285 -15.56 4.94 -11.58
CA VAL A 285 -15.06 3.60 -11.94
C VAL A 285 -13.79 3.77 -12.76
N ILE A 286 -12.64 3.31 -12.23
CA ILE A 286 -11.34 3.37 -12.91
C ILE A 286 -11.02 1.99 -13.48
N GLY A 287 -10.93 1.88 -14.79
CA GLY A 287 -10.61 0.63 -15.47
C GLY A 287 -11.82 -0.03 -16.14
N ALA A 288 -11.53 -0.95 -17.07
CA ALA A 288 -12.55 -1.68 -17.81
C ALA A 288 -13.23 -2.72 -16.92
N PHE A 289 -14.51 -2.48 -16.62
CA PHE A 289 -15.40 -3.42 -15.95
C PHE A 289 -16.62 -3.70 -16.86
N PRO A 290 -16.58 -4.76 -17.68
CA PRO A 290 -17.70 -5.10 -18.55
C PRO A 290 -19.01 -5.28 -17.76
N GLY A 291 -20.05 -4.53 -18.12
CA GLY A 291 -21.38 -4.61 -17.50
C GLY A 291 -21.51 -3.92 -16.14
N VAL A 292 -20.56 -3.06 -15.75
CA VAL A 292 -20.62 -2.33 -14.47
C VAL A 292 -21.78 -1.33 -14.42
N ASP A 293 -22.13 -0.73 -15.55
CA ASP A 293 -23.27 0.16 -15.75
C ASP A 293 -24.61 -0.50 -15.42
N GLY A 294 -24.78 -1.78 -15.78
CA GLY A 294 -25.96 -2.56 -15.39
C GLY A 294 -26.02 -2.88 -13.89
N ILE A 295 -24.90 -2.75 -13.17
CA ILE A 295 -24.84 -2.93 -11.71
C ILE A 295 -24.93 -1.58 -10.99
N LEU A 296 -24.35 -0.52 -11.56
CA LEU A 296 -24.18 0.82 -11.01
C LEU A 296 -24.59 1.84 -12.09
N PRO A 297 -25.89 2.14 -12.23
CA PRO A 297 -26.40 2.98 -13.33
C PRO A 297 -25.88 4.42 -13.28
N ASN A 298 -25.48 4.91 -12.10
CA ASN A 298 -24.95 6.27 -11.90
C ASN A 298 -23.41 6.32 -11.95
N CYS A 299 -22.74 5.36 -12.59
CA CYS A 299 -21.28 5.34 -12.62
C CYS A 299 -20.67 6.26 -13.68
N ALA A 300 -19.52 6.87 -13.37
CA ALA A 300 -18.66 7.53 -14.34
C ALA A 300 -17.41 6.66 -14.58
N VAL A 301 -17.33 6.03 -15.75
CA VAL A 301 -16.22 5.14 -16.11
C VAL A 301 -15.08 5.96 -16.70
N MET A 302 -13.87 5.75 -16.19
CA MET A 302 -12.63 6.35 -16.68
C MET A 302 -11.67 5.25 -17.13
N GLU A 303 -11.26 5.30 -18.39
CA GLU A 303 -10.42 4.28 -19.04
C GLU A 303 -9.34 4.94 -19.93
N ALA A 304 -8.27 4.20 -20.21
CA ALA A 304 -7.19 4.65 -21.10
C ALA A 304 -7.67 4.83 -22.54
N ASP A 305 -8.59 3.97 -23.00
CA ASP A 305 -9.24 4.04 -24.32
C ASP A 305 -10.77 4.12 -24.11
N PRO A 306 -11.29 5.33 -23.78
CA PRO A 306 -12.68 5.50 -23.38
C PRO A 306 -13.63 5.35 -24.56
N ARG A 307 -14.74 4.65 -24.31
CA ARG A 307 -15.87 4.53 -25.26
C ARG A 307 -16.76 5.77 -25.22
N PRO A 308 -17.68 5.95 -26.18
CA PRO A 308 -18.72 6.97 -26.07
C PRO A 308 -19.46 6.90 -24.72
N GLY A 309 -19.48 8.01 -23.97
CA GLY A 309 -20.07 8.08 -22.63
C GLY A 309 -19.11 7.78 -21.48
N GLU A 310 -17.88 7.33 -21.77
CA GLU A 310 -16.81 7.16 -20.79
C GLU A 310 -15.83 8.35 -20.84
N TYR A 311 -14.95 8.45 -19.84
CA TYR A 311 -14.01 9.55 -19.68
C TYR A 311 -12.56 9.07 -19.80
N PRO A 312 -11.62 9.91 -20.29
CA PRO A 312 -10.21 9.58 -20.25
C PRO A 312 -9.68 9.59 -18.82
N LEU A 313 -8.62 8.83 -18.52
CA LEU A 313 -7.96 8.83 -17.21
C LEU A 313 -7.49 10.23 -16.75
N ALA A 314 -7.24 11.15 -17.68
CA ALA A 314 -6.89 12.54 -17.36
C ALA A 314 -8.01 13.30 -16.62
N ALA A 315 -9.27 12.84 -16.71
CA ALA A 315 -10.40 13.46 -16.03
C ALA A 315 -10.52 13.08 -14.54
N MET A 316 -9.68 12.18 -14.03
CA MET A 316 -9.75 11.69 -12.65
C MET A 316 -9.75 12.83 -11.62
N ASP A 317 -8.90 13.85 -11.77
CA ASP A 317 -8.77 14.94 -10.80
C ASP A 317 -9.99 15.87 -10.76
N SER A 318 -10.82 15.85 -11.80
CA SER A 318 -12.08 16.60 -11.84
C SER A 318 -13.28 15.76 -11.40
N ILE A 319 -13.26 14.45 -11.69
CA ILE A 319 -14.41 13.56 -11.47
C ILE A 319 -14.37 12.91 -10.09
N LEU A 320 -13.24 12.28 -9.72
CA LEU A 320 -13.16 11.52 -8.46
C LEU A 320 -13.43 12.39 -7.23
N PRO A 321 -12.98 13.66 -7.15
CA PRO A 321 -13.34 14.54 -6.06
C PRO A 321 -14.83 14.89 -5.95
N ALA A 322 -15.66 14.57 -6.93
CA ALA A 322 -17.12 14.76 -6.89
C ALA A 322 -17.92 13.45 -6.78
N CYS A 323 -17.26 12.29 -6.80
CA CYS A 323 -17.90 10.99 -6.59
C CYS A 323 -18.12 10.73 -5.10
N ASP A 324 -19.09 9.89 -4.74
CA ASP A 324 -19.36 9.46 -3.36
C ASP A 324 -18.69 8.13 -3.02
N ALA A 325 -18.28 7.38 -4.05
CA ALA A 325 -17.48 6.18 -3.92
C ALA A 325 -16.65 5.95 -5.19
N THR A 326 -15.59 5.15 -5.06
CA THR A 326 -14.70 4.81 -6.17
C THR A 326 -14.50 3.31 -6.27
N ILE A 327 -14.63 2.76 -7.47
CA ILE A 327 -14.22 1.40 -7.80
C ILE A 327 -13.01 1.49 -8.71
N VAL A 328 -11.94 0.78 -8.37
CA VAL A 328 -10.70 0.77 -9.13
C VAL A 328 -10.30 -0.65 -9.49
N ASN A 329 -9.93 -0.87 -10.74
CA ASN A 329 -9.44 -2.15 -11.22
C ASN A 329 -8.07 -2.45 -10.59
N ALA A 330 -7.85 -3.71 -10.20
CA ALA A 330 -6.58 -4.19 -9.65
C ALA A 330 -5.38 -3.97 -10.58
N SER A 331 -5.59 -3.77 -11.90
CA SER A 331 -4.53 -3.35 -12.83
C SER A 331 -3.87 -2.01 -12.45
N SER A 332 -4.55 -1.19 -11.64
CA SER A 332 -4.00 0.05 -11.05
C SER A 332 -2.76 -0.18 -10.17
N LEU A 333 -2.60 -1.38 -9.61
CA LEU A 333 -1.39 -1.78 -8.90
C LEU A 333 -0.21 -1.89 -9.88
N ILE A 334 -0.43 -2.49 -11.05
CA ILE A 334 0.63 -2.77 -12.03
C ILE A 334 1.07 -1.49 -12.76
N ASN A 335 0.13 -0.62 -13.13
CA ASN A 335 0.44 0.65 -13.79
C ASN A 335 0.72 1.81 -12.81
N ARG A 336 0.76 1.52 -11.50
CA ARG A 336 1.07 2.45 -10.41
C ARG A 336 0.13 3.66 -10.27
N THR A 337 -1.11 3.53 -10.72
CA THR A 337 -2.13 4.59 -10.57
C THR A 337 -2.90 4.53 -9.26
N LEU A 338 -2.90 3.40 -8.55
CA LEU A 338 -3.68 3.23 -7.31
C LEU A 338 -3.40 4.31 -6.26
N PRO A 339 -2.14 4.71 -5.96
CA PRO A 339 -1.89 5.77 -4.99
C PRO A 339 -2.56 7.10 -5.34
N ARG A 340 -2.59 7.47 -6.63
CA ARG A 340 -3.27 8.69 -7.09
C ARG A 340 -4.78 8.58 -6.91
N VAL A 341 -5.37 7.45 -7.26
CA VAL A 341 -6.81 7.19 -7.07
C VAL A 341 -7.20 7.33 -5.61
N LEU A 342 -6.40 6.78 -4.69
CA LEU A 342 -6.63 6.87 -3.25
C LEU A 342 -6.54 8.31 -2.73
N ARG A 343 -5.60 9.12 -3.22
CA ARG A 343 -5.53 10.55 -2.88
C ARG A 343 -6.75 11.33 -3.37
N LEU A 344 -7.17 11.10 -4.61
CA LEU A 344 -8.33 11.81 -5.19
C LEU A 344 -9.67 11.37 -4.60
N SER A 345 -9.72 10.18 -4.00
CA SER A 345 -10.92 9.61 -3.37
C SER A 345 -10.86 9.68 -1.84
N GLN A 346 -10.03 10.57 -1.27
CA GLN A 346 -9.91 10.71 0.18
C GLN A 346 -11.27 10.91 0.85
N HIS A 347 -11.41 10.32 2.05
CA HIS A 347 -12.63 10.33 2.87
C HIS A 347 -13.86 9.62 2.27
N ARG A 348 -13.69 8.84 1.19
CA ARG A 348 -14.78 8.11 0.54
C ARG A 348 -14.49 6.61 0.47
N PRO A 349 -15.53 5.77 0.42
CA PRO A 349 -15.34 4.34 0.22
C PRO A 349 -14.70 4.04 -1.14
N VAL A 350 -13.53 3.38 -1.12
CA VAL A 350 -12.84 2.88 -2.32
C VAL A 350 -12.84 1.35 -2.35
N ALA A 351 -13.12 0.75 -3.50
CA ALA A 351 -12.98 -0.69 -3.74
C ALA A 351 -11.88 -1.00 -4.75
N LEU A 352 -10.98 -1.92 -4.39
CA LEU A 352 -10.00 -2.48 -5.32
C LEU A 352 -10.50 -3.83 -5.81
N ILE A 353 -10.74 -3.96 -7.13
CA ILE A 353 -11.45 -5.11 -7.69
C ILE A 353 -10.71 -5.70 -8.89
N GLY A 354 -10.51 -7.01 -8.88
CA GLY A 354 -9.98 -7.78 -9.99
C GLY A 354 -9.17 -8.99 -9.52
N PRO A 355 -8.86 -9.95 -10.41
CA PRO A 355 -8.09 -11.14 -10.03
C PRO A 355 -6.71 -10.85 -9.42
N ALA A 356 -6.18 -9.64 -9.65
CA ALA A 356 -4.88 -9.19 -9.15
C ALA A 356 -4.94 -8.45 -7.80
N THR A 357 -6.09 -8.41 -7.12
CA THR A 357 -6.23 -7.75 -5.81
C THR A 357 -5.57 -8.58 -4.70
N PRO A 358 -4.64 -8.01 -3.91
CA PRO A 358 -4.17 -8.60 -2.66
C PRO A 358 -5.28 -8.57 -1.62
N MET A 359 -5.70 -9.73 -1.15
CA MET A 359 -6.82 -9.89 -0.22
C MET A 359 -6.34 -9.82 1.23
N THR A 360 -5.84 -8.65 1.65
CA THR A 360 -5.24 -8.44 2.97
C THR A 360 -5.76 -7.20 3.68
N PRO A 361 -6.05 -7.26 5.00
CA PRO A 361 -6.48 -6.10 5.78
C PRO A 361 -5.49 -4.93 5.78
N ARG A 362 -4.20 -5.16 5.45
CA ARG A 362 -3.17 -4.11 5.36
C ARG A 362 -3.61 -2.92 4.51
N LEU A 363 -4.30 -3.22 3.41
CA LEU A 363 -4.77 -2.24 2.43
C LEU A 363 -5.86 -1.32 2.96
N PHE A 364 -6.61 -1.74 3.98
CA PHE A 364 -7.67 -0.91 4.53
C PHE A 364 -7.12 0.38 5.12
N ASP A 365 -5.96 0.36 5.78
CA ASP A 365 -5.38 1.56 6.39
C ASP A 365 -4.97 2.63 5.35
N TYR A 366 -4.82 2.25 4.08
CA TYR A 366 -4.59 3.19 2.97
C TYR A 366 -5.87 3.78 2.36
N GLY A 367 -7.04 3.57 2.99
CA GLY A 367 -8.32 4.14 2.56
C GLY A 367 -9.18 3.22 1.70
N LEU A 368 -8.76 1.97 1.48
CA LEU A 368 -9.62 0.96 0.85
C LEU A 368 -10.69 0.49 1.84
N SER A 369 -11.85 0.14 1.31
CA SER A 369 -13.03 -0.34 2.08
C SER A 369 -13.48 -1.72 1.65
N VAL A 370 -13.26 -2.08 0.38
CA VAL A 370 -13.59 -3.39 -0.21
C VAL A 370 -12.41 -3.87 -1.04
N LEU A 371 -12.04 -5.14 -0.86
CA LEU A 371 -11.01 -5.82 -1.65
C LEU A 371 -11.69 -7.00 -2.34
N GLY A 372 -11.80 -6.98 -3.66
CA GLY A 372 -12.41 -8.04 -4.45
C GLY A 372 -11.38 -8.74 -5.33
N GLY A 373 -11.13 -10.02 -5.08
CA GLY A 373 -10.06 -10.80 -5.69
C GLY A 373 -10.50 -12.19 -6.16
N LEU A 374 -9.52 -12.99 -6.56
CA LEU A 374 -9.69 -14.41 -6.91
C LEU A 374 -8.96 -15.27 -5.88
N VAL A 375 -9.66 -16.25 -5.32
CA VAL A 375 -9.06 -17.36 -4.56
C VAL A 375 -9.03 -18.58 -5.46
N VAL A 376 -7.83 -19.03 -5.83
CA VAL A 376 -7.62 -20.17 -6.73
C VAL A 376 -7.91 -21.48 -5.98
N SER A 377 -8.54 -22.44 -6.64
CA SER A 377 -8.77 -23.79 -6.10
C SER A 377 -8.16 -24.89 -6.96
N ASP A 378 -7.93 -24.62 -8.25
CA ASP A 378 -7.20 -25.50 -9.18
C ASP A 378 -6.02 -24.74 -9.82
N PRO A 379 -4.87 -24.66 -9.12
CA PRO A 379 -3.70 -23.95 -9.62
C PRO A 379 -3.10 -24.62 -10.88
N LYS A 380 -3.23 -25.94 -11.04
CA LYS A 380 -2.70 -26.67 -12.20
C LYS A 380 -3.52 -26.38 -13.46
N GLY A 381 -4.84 -26.44 -13.36
CA GLY A 381 -5.75 -26.09 -14.45
C GLY A 381 -5.61 -24.62 -14.85
N LEU A 382 -5.56 -23.72 -13.86
CA LEU A 382 -5.39 -22.30 -14.12
C LEU A 382 -4.05 -21.98 -14.80
N ALA A 383 -2.95 -22.61 -14.36
CA ALA A 383 -1.64 -22.45 -14.99
C ALA A 383 -1.67 -22.82 -16.48
N THR A 384 -2.32 -23.95 -16.81
CA THR A 384 -2.49 -24.41 -18.20
C THR A 384 -3.32 -23.42 -19.00
N ALA A 385 -4.46 -22.97 -18.45
CA ALA A 385 -5.35 -22.01 -19.08
C ALA A 385 -4.66 -20.65 -19.34
N ILE A 386 -3.87 -20.16 -18.38
CA ILE A 386 -3.08 -18.92 -18.53
C ILE A 386 -2.08 -19.04 -19.69
N ARG A 387 -1.33 -20.15 -19.76
CA ARG A 387 -0.39 -20.39 -20.86
C ARG A 387 -1.10 -20.44 -22.22
N ALA A 388 -2.35 -20.94 -22.25
CA ALA A 388 -3.20 -20.98 -23.43
C ALA A 388 -3.90 -19.63 -23.75
N GLY A 389 -3.73 -18.59 -22.92
CA GLY A 389 -4.28 -17.25 -23.19
C GLY A 389 -5.67 -16.97 -22.62
N ALA A 390 -6.11 -17.74 -21.62
CA ALA A 390 -7.40 -17.57 -20.95
C ALA A 390 -7.63 -16.14 -20.43
N LEU A 391 -8.90 -15.74 -20.43
CA LEU A 391 -9.37 -14.44 -20.00
C LEU A 391 -10.03 -14.48 -18.61
N PRO A 392 -10.13 -13.34 -17.90
CA PRO A 392 -10.71 -13.29 -16.55
C PRO A 392 -12.07 -13.95 -16.37
N ARG A 393 -12.93 -13.87 -17.40
CA ARG A 393 -14.26 -14.51 -17.41
C ARG A 393 -14.22 -16.04 -17.27
N GLU A 394 -13.07 -16.66 -17.54
CA GLU A 394 -12.87 -18.11 -17.46
C GLU A 394 -12.27 -18.53 -16.12
N PHE A 395 -11.73 -17.60 -15.33
CA PHE A 395 -10.99 -17.92 -14.09
C PHE A 395 -11.89 -18.49 -12.99
N SER A 396 -13.21 -18.24 -13.03
CA SER A 396 -14.17 -18.85 -12.11
C SER A 396 -14.30 -20.37 -12.26
N ARG A 397 -13.74 -20.96 -13.33
CA ARG A 397 -13.62 -22.42 -13.48
C ARG A 397 -12.54 -23.04 -12.59
N PHE A 398 -11.56 -22.23 -12.16
CA PHE A 398 -10.36 -22.69 -11.45
C PHE A 398 -10.23 -22.08 -10.05
N GLY A 399 -11.27 -21.40 -9.59
CA GLY A 399 -11.29 -20.68 -8.32
C GLY A 399 -12.61 -19.96 -8.13
N ARG A 400 -12.69 -19.16 -7.07
CA ARG A 400 -13.86 -18.36 -6.74
C ARG A 400 -13.49 -16.89 -6.60
N PHE A 401 -14.34 -16.01 -7.13
CA PHE A 401 -14.27 -14.60 -6.77
C PHE A 401 -14.76 -14.42 -5.34
N ALA A 402 -14.00 -13.68 -4.55
CA ALA A 402 -14.29 -13.39 -3.17
C ALA A 402 -13.95 -11.94 -2.82
N HIS A 403 -14.54 -11.41 -1.76
CA HIS A 403 -14.25 -10.08 -1.28
C HIS A 403 -14.16 -9.99 0.24
N LEU A 404 -13.33 -9.05 0.70
CA LEU A 404 -13.18 -8.63 2.09
C LEU A 404 -13.73 -7.22 2.22
N MET A 405 -14.31 -6.92 3.38
CA MET A 405 -14.79 -5.59 3.74
C MET A 405 -14.10 -5.13 5.02
N ARG A 406 -13.79 -3.84 5.10
CA ARG A 406 -13.27 -3.23 6.33
C ARG A 406 -14.25 -3.49 7.48
N GLY A 407 -13.74 -4.02 8.60
CA GLY A 407 -14.55 -4.30 9.80
C GLY A 407 -15.32 -5.63 9.78
N ALA A 408 -15.33 -6.39 8.67
CA ALA A 408 -15.86 -7.75 8.67
C ALA A 408 -14.80 -8.69 9.26
N SER A 409 -14.95 -9.10 10.52
CA SER A 409 -14.11 -10.15 11.10
C SER A 409 -14.31 -11.46 10.31
N PRO A 410 -13.25 -12.25 10.01
CA PRO A 410 -13.39 -13.54 9.34
C PRO A 410 -14.36 -14.49 10.06
N ASP A 411 -14.59 -14.30 11.36
CA ASP A 411 -15.55 -15.08 12.16
C ASP A 411 -17.02 -14.71 11.91
N ALA A 412 -17.31 -13.50 11.41
CA ALA A 412 -18.68 -13.08 11.10
C ALA A 412 -19.22 -13.79 9.84
N ALA A 413 -18.35 -14.09 8.87
CA ALA A 413 -18.74 -14.79 7.63
C ALA A 413 -19.15 -16.25 7.88
N ARG A 414 -18.63 -16.92 8.94
CA ARG A 414 -19.08 -18.27 9.35
C ARG A 414 -20.52 -18.30 9.91
N ARG A 415 -21.01 -17.17 10.43
CA ARG A 415 -22.36 -17.07 11.02
C ARG A 415 -23.47 -16.80 9.99
N SER A 416 -23.13 -16.22 8.83
CA SER A 416 -24.10 -15.99 7.74
C SER A 416 -24.43 -17.27 6.96
N ASP A 417 -23.52 -18.25 6.90
CA ASP A 417 -23.80 -19.53 6.22
C ASP A 417 -24.68 -20.46 7.06
N THR A 418 -24.54 -20.44 8.39
CA THR A 418 -25.34 -21.29 9.29
C THR A 418 -26.79 -20.85 9.39
N THR A 419 -27.08 -19.55 9.27
CA THR A 419 -28.45 -19.01 9.30
C THR A 419 -29.22 -19.30 8.00
N SER A 420 -28.52 -19.41 6.86
CA SER A 420 -29.13 -19.74 5.57
C SER A 420 -29.51 -21.22 5.44
N THR A 421 -28.76 -22.13 6.07
CA THR A 421 -29.08 -23.57 6.08
C THR A 421 -30.26 -23.92 7.00
N THR A 422 -30.42 -23.25 8.14
CA THR A 422 -31.59 -23.47 9.03
C THR A 422 -32.90 -22.91 8.50
N ALA A 423 -32.86 -21.93 7.59
CA ALA A 423 -34.07 -21.34 7.00
C ALA A 423 -34.69 -22.21 5.89
N SER A 424 -33.91 -23.05 5.20
CA SER A 424 -34.44 -23.94 4.15
C SER A 424 -35.08 -25.22 4.71
N LEU A 425 -34.65 -25.70 5.88
CA LEU A 425 -35.21 -26.90 6.54
C LEU A 425 -36.56 -26.65 7.25
N ARG A 426 -37.00 -25.40 7.45
CA ARG A 426 -38.30 -25.08 8.06
C ARG A 426 -39.42 -24.82 7.05
N ARG A 427 -39.16 -24.87 5.74
CA ARG A 427 -40.19 -24.67 4.69
C ARG A 427 -40.63 -25.96 3.98
N SER A 428 -40.12 -27.13 4.38
CA SER A 428 -40.53 -28.43 3.84
C SER A 428 -41.52 -29.20 4.73
N HIS A 429 -41.98 -28.61 5.83
CA HIS A 429 -43.05 -29.16 6.68
C HIS A 429 -44.00 -28.02 7.12
N ALA A 430 -44.85 -27.58 6.20
CA ALA A 430 -46.10 -26.88 6.49
C ALA A 430 -47.06 -27.12 5.31
#